data_AF-A0A7W8YTF1-F1
#
_entry.id   AF-A0A7W8YTF1-F1
#
_cell.length_a   1.000
_cell.length_b   1.000
_cell.length_c   1.000
_cell.angle_alpha   90.00
_cell.angle_beta   90.00
_cell.angle_gamma   90.00
#
_symmetry.space_group_name_H-M   'P 1'
#
loop_
_entity.id
_entity.type
_entity.pdbx_description
1 polymer ?
#
loop_
_entity_poly.entity_id
_entity_poly.type
_entity_poly.pdbx_seq_one_letter_code
_entity_poly.pdbx_strand_id
1 'polypeptide(L)'
;MDRLVIESILAETEKIYVSNDSESAELGTILMLGFKADHAEQVVNAFTALKNITHGKVVELVICKTLTSGIYDLELKTDALDEPVRILNKAIPDDLLLRLESQLQKDQEILLGTNVSEQESWITLTGAQVKECAVKEK
;
A
#
# COMPACT_ATOMS: atom_id res chain seq x y z
N MET A 1 11.90 10.84 9.04
CA MET A 1 10.51 10.75 9.53
C MET A 1 10.35 9.40 10.22
N ASP A 2 9.63 9.32 11.33
CA ASP A 2 9.43 8.07 12.08
C ASP A 2 8.31 7.20 11.45
N ARG A 3 8.37 5.87 11.62
CA ARG A 3 7.34 4.90 11.21
C ARG A 3 5.95 5.34 11.67
N LEU A 4 5.79 5.73 12.94
CA LEU A 4 4.48 6.10 13.50
C LEU A 4 3.90 7.36 12.86
N VAL A 5 4.76 8.29 12.44
CA VAL A 5 4.34 9.50 11.74
C VAL A 5 3.85 9.15 10.33
N ILE A 6 4.58 8.27 9.63
CA ILE A 6 4.15 7.75 8.32
C ILE A 6 2.81 7.04 8.45
N GLU A 7 2.64 6.16 9.45
CA GLU A 7 1.35 5.48 9.70
C GLU A 7 0.21 6.45 9.93
N SER A 8 0.41 7.48 10.75
CA SER A 8 -0.62 8.48 11.03
C SER A 8 -1.08 9.20 9.77
N ILE A 9 -0.16 9.53 8.86
CA ILE A 9 -0.47 10.20 7.59
C ILE A 9 -1.18 9.22 6.65
N LEU A 10 -0.66 8.00 6.49
CA LEU A 10 -1.25 7.01 5.60
C LEU A 10 -2.61 6.49 6.10
N ALA A 11 -2.89 6.58 7.40
CA ALA A 11 -4.19 6.24 7.97
C ALA A 11 -5.34 7.09 7.41
N GLU A 12 -5.04 8.30 6.91
CA GLU A 12 -5.99 9.21 6.25
C GLU A 12 -6.37 8.78 4.83
N THR A 13 -5.85 7.64 4.34
CA THR A 13 -6.26 7.06 3.05
C THR A 13 -7.77 6.87 3.01
N GLU A 14 -8.45 7.52 2.07
CA GLU A 14 -9.90 7.43 1.89
C GLU A 14 -10.32 6.25 1.04
N LYS A 15 -9.53 5.94 0.01
CA LYS A 15 -9.85 4.89 -0.96
C LYS A 15 -8.60 4.17 -1.42
N ILE A 16 -8.76 2.88 -1.72
CA ILE A 16 -7.70 2.05 -2.30
C ILE A 16 -8.23 1.55 -3.65
N TYR A 17 -7.48 1.79 -4.72
CA TYR A 17 -7.88 1.45 -6.07
C TYR A 17 -6.67 1.11 -6.93
N VAL A 18 -6.86 0.42 -8.05
CA VAL A 18 -5.79 0.18 -9.02
C VAL A 18 -5.81 1.27 -10.08
N SER A 19 -4.65 1.85 -10.41
CA SER A 19 -4.55 2.74 -11.57
C SER A 19 -4.69 1.92 -12.85
N ASN A 20 -5.61 2.32 -13.72
CA ASN A 20 -5.78 1.76 -15.05
C ASN A 20 -5.12 2.63 -16.12
N ASP A 21 -4.22 3.54 -15.73
CA ASP A 21 -3.65 4.49 -16.69
C ASP A 21 -2.86 3.75 -17.77
N SER A 22 -3.30 3.94 -19.01
CA SER A 22 -2.72 3.31 -20.21
C SER A 22 -1.25 3.69 -20.38
N GLU A 23 -0.86 4.89 -19.92
CA GLU A 23 0.54 5.35 -19.90
C GLU A 23 1.40 4.60 -18.89
N SER A 24 0.77 3.98 -17.88
CA SER A 24 1.45 3.14 -16.88
C SER A 24 1.37 1.64 -17.19
N ALA A 25 0.79 1.25 -18.33
CA ALA A 25 0.63 -0.16 -18.70
C ALA A 25 1.97 -0.90 -18.84
N GLU A 26 3.06 -0.18 -19.07
CA GLU A 26 4.43 -0.72 -19.09
C GLU A 26 5.04 -0.89 -17.69
N LEU A 27 4.49 -0.23 -16.66
CA LEU A 27 5.00 -0.20 -15.28
C LEU A 27 4.33 -1.23 -14.35
N GLY A 28 3.44 -2.09 -14.87
CA GLY A 28 2.76 -3.11 -14.08
C GLY A 28 1.50 -2.60 -13.36
N THR A 29 1.08 -3.31 -12.30
CA THR A 29 -0.17 -2.98 -11.58
C THR A 29 0.13 -1.97 -10.47
N ILE A 30 -0.49 -0.79 -10.53
CA ILE A 30 -0.27 0.23 -9.50
C ILE A 30 -1.44 0.23 -8.51
N LEU A 31 -1.17 -0.10 -7.26
CA LEU A 31 -2.08 0.09 -6.13
C LEU A 31 -1.98 1.53 -5.64
N MET A 32 -3.07 2.28 -5.78
CA MET A 32 -3.16 3.69 -5.43
C MET A 32 -3.83 3.87 -4.07
N LEU A 33 -3.15 4.56 -3.16
CA LEU A 33 -3.73 5.12 -1.95
C LEU A 33 -4.29 6.51 -2.25
N GLY A 34 -5.60 6.65 -2.16
CA GLY A 34 -6.34 7.88 -2.43
C GLY A 34 -6.47 8.76 -1.20
N PHE A 35 -6.00 10.01 -1.30
CA PHE A 35 -6.10 11.05 -0.29
C PHE A 35 -6.79 12.30 -0.85
N LYS A 36 -7.27 13.15 0.06
CA LYS A 36 -7.76 14.49 -0.28
C LYS A 36 -6.60 15.43 -0.62
N ALA A 37 -6.90 16.44 -1.44
CA ALA A 37 -5.90 17.37 -1.96
C ALA A 37 -5.29 18.30 -0.89
N ASP A 38 -6.02 18.58 0.19
CA ASP A 38 -5.56 19.41 1.31
C ASP A 38 -4.47 18.74 2.17
N HIS A 39 -4.28 17.43 2.04
CA HIS A 39 -3.22 16.67 2.72
C HIS A 39 -2.03 16.32 1.81
N ALA A 40 -2.00 16.81 0.57
CA ALA A 40 -1.05 16.39 -0.46
C ALA A 40 0.42 16.49 -0.02
N GLU A 41 0.84 17.61 0.56
CA GLU A 41 2.24 17.82 0.97
C GLU A 41 2.69 16.80 2.05
N GLN A 42 1.83 16.54 3.03
CA GLN A 42 2.13 15.57 4.10
C GLN A 42 2.23 14.15 3.55
N VAL A 43 1.32 13.78 2.64
CA VAL A 43 1.31 12.47 1.99
C VAL A 43 2.54 12.29 1.12
N VAL A 44 2.91 13.29 0.31
CA VAL A 44 4.12 13.25 -0.51
C VAL A 44 5.34 13.06 0.38
N ASN A 45 5.49 13.85 1.44
CA ASN A 45 6.62 13.74 2.36
C ASN A 45 6.68 12.35 3.03
N ALA A 46 5.54 11.77 3.41
CA ALA A 46 5.47 10.44 3.99
C ALA A 46 5.87 9.35 2.98
N PHE A 47 5.38 9.45 1.73
CA PHE A 47 5.74 8.51 0.65
C PHE A 47 7.22 8.61 0.28
N THR A 48 7.77 9.82 0.15
CA THR A 48 9.21 10.01 -0.10
C THR A 48 10.05 9.44 1.04
N ALA A 49 9.66 9.68 2.30
CA ALA A 49 10.36 9.12 3.44
C ALA A 49 10.30 7.58 3.44
N LEU A 50 9.13 7.01 3.20
CA LEU A 50 8.94 5.57 3.13
C LEU A 50 9.73 4.95 1.99
N LYS A 51 9.71 5.56 0.79
CA LYS A 51 10.50 5.14 -0.37
C LYS A 51 11.99 5.12 -0.06
N ASN A 52 12.51 6.13 0.62
CA ASN A 52 13.92 6.18 1.01
C ASN A 52 14.28 5.07 2.01
N ILE A 53 13.39 4.76 2.95
CA ILE A 53 13.56 3.65 3.90
C ILE A 53 13.59 2.31 3.15
N THR A 54 12.71 2.13 2.17
CA THR A 54 12.55 0.87 1.43
C THR A 54 13.45 0.76 0.20
N HIS A 55 14.33 1.74 -0.08
CA HIS A 55 15.09 1.77 -1.33
C HIS A 55 16.09 0.60 -1.41
N GLY A 56 15.98 -0.21 -2.47
CA GLY A 56 16.82 -1.41 -2.67
C GLY A 56 16.52 -2.54 -1.68
N LYS A 57 15.37 -2.49 -1.01
CA LYS A 57 14.93 -3.46 0.00
C LYS A 57 13.77 -4.29 -0.48
N VAL A 58 13.55 -5.41 0.20
CA VAL A 58 12.34 -6.23 0.01
C VAL A 58 11.18 -5.49 0.65
N VAL A 59 10.09 -5.33 -0.09
CA VAL A 59 8.87 -4.66 0.37
C VAL A 59 7.68 -5.55 0.06
N GLU A 60 7.10 -6.14 1.11
CA GLU A 60 5.93 -6.99 0.98
C GLU A 60 4.68 -6.25 1.45
N LEU A 61 3.63 -6.28 0.64
CA LEU A 61 2.30 -5.82 1.04
C LEU A 61 1.49 -6.99 1.59
N VAL A 62 1.10 -6.91 2.85
CA VAL A 62 0.17 -7.87 3.45
C VAL A 62 -1.19 -7.21 3.60
N ILE A 63 -2.20 -7.79 2.95
CA ILE A 63 -3.60 -7.39 3.10
C ILE A 63 -4.24 -8.35 4.09
N CYS A 64 -4.45 -7.85 5.30
CA CYS A 64 -5.00 -8.57 6.43
C CYS A 64 -6.53 -8.48 6.44
N LYS A 65 -7.21 -9.62 6.38
CA LYS A 65 -8.66 -9.71 6.60
C LYS A 65 -8.98 -9.31 8.04
N THR A 66 -9.91 -8.36 8.22
CA THR A 66 -10.47 -8.04 9.54
C THR A 66 -11.70 -8.90 9.84
N LEU A 67 -12.28 -8.74 11.04
CA LEU A 67 -13.56 -9.37 11.40
C LEU A 67 -14.74 -8.81 10.61
N THR A 68 -14.60 -7.62 10.03
CA THR A 68 -15.65 -6.98 9.24
C THR A 68 -15.40 -7.27 7.76
N SER A 69 -16.36 -7.96 7.12
CA SER A 69 -16.28 -8.24 5.69
C SER A 69 -16.11 -6.97 4.86
N GLY A 70 -15.23 -7.00 3.86
CA GLY A 70 -14.90 -5.84 3.03
C GLY A 70 -13.94 -4.83 3.67
N ILE A 71 -13.56 -5.02 4.93
CA ILE A 71 -12.60 -4.17 5.65
C ILE A 71 -11.32 -4.95 5.90
N TYR A 72 -10.19 -4.31 5.59
CA TYR A 72 -8.87 -4.90 5.62
C TYR A 72 -7.87 -3.95 6.27
N ASP A 73 -6.84 -4.51 6.88
CA ASP A 73 -5.64 -3.77 7.27
C ASP A 73 -4.55 -4.01 6.23
N LEU A 74 -3.78 -2.99 5.88
CA LEU A 74 -2.60 -3.14 5.03
C LEU A 74 -1.36 -3.04 5.89
N GLU A 75 -0.44 -3.98 5.76
CA GLU A 75 0.89 -3.92 6.36
C GLU A 75 1.95 -3.88 5.26
N LEU A 76 2.81 -2.86 5.28
CA LEU A 76 4.02 -2.79 4.46
C LEU A 76 5.20 -3.32 5.28
N LYS A 77 5.69 -4.49 4.90
CA LYS A 77 6.80 -5.18 5.56
C LYS A 77 8.07 -4.98 4.78
N THR A 78 9.14 -4.64 5.48
CA THR A 78 10.48 -4.49 4.92
C THR A 78 11.50 -4.82 6.00
N ASP A 79 12.68 -5.31 5.59
CA ASP A 79 13.82 -5.55 6.48
C ASP A 79 14.43 -4.25 7.04
N ALA A 80 14.09 -3.10 6.48
CA ALA A 80 14.54 -1.79 6.95
C ALA A 80 13.80 -1.26 8.19
N LEU A 81 12.71 -1.92 8.61
CA LEU A 81 11.91 -1.50 9.76
C LEU A 81 11.70 -2.67 10.73
N ASP A 82 11.83 -2.42 12.03
CA ASP A 82 11.58 -3.43 13.07
C ASP A 82 10.09 -3.85 13.14
N GLU A 83 9.19 -2.97 12.70
CA GLU A 83 7.76 -3.21 12.60
C GLU A 83 7.21 -2.74 11.25
N PRO A 84 6.16 -3.38 10.71
CA PRO A 84 5.55 -2.92 9.49
C PRO A 84 4.89 -1.55 9.67
N VAL A 85 4.78 -0.82 8.55
CA VAL A 85 3.87 0.33 8.44
C VAL A 85 2.45 -0.19 8.23
N ARG A 86 1.53 0.15 9.13
CA ARG A 86 0.15 -0.34 9.13
C ARG A 86 -0.83 0.76 8.72
N ILE A 87 -1.73 0.41 7.81
CA ILE A 87 -2.86 1.25 7.40
C ILE A 87 -4.14 0.48 7.74
N LEU A 88 -4.79 0.88 8.81
CA LEU A 88 -5.87 0.10 9.41
C LEU A 88 -7.25 0.45 8.87
N ASN A 89 -8.15 -0.52 8.94
CA ASN A 89 -9.59 -0.41 8.69
C ASN A 89 -9.92 0.27 7.35
N LYS A 90 -9.38 -0.27 6.25
CA LYS A 90 -9.61 0.24 4.91
C LYS A 90 -10.57 -0.64 4.16
N ALA A 91 -11.55 -0.01 3.51
CA ALA A 91 -12.43 -0.70 2.60
C ALA A 91 -11.66 -1.04 1.32
N ILE A 92 -11.61 -2.33 0.98
CA ILE A 92 -10.98 -2.81 -0.26
C ILE A 92 -12.04 -3.56 -1.06
N PRO A 93 -12.32 -3.15 -2.30
CA PRO A 93 -13.25 -3.87 -3.17
C PRO A 93 -12.78 -5.30 -3.47
N ASP A 94 -13.70 -6.27 -3.49
CA ASP A 94 -13.37 -7.68 -3.75
C ASP A 94 -12.77 -7.89 -5.14
N ASP A 95 -13.19 -7.12 -6.15
CA ASP A 95 -12.62 -7.16 -7.49
C ASP A 95 -11.14 -6.73 -7.51
N LEU A 96 -10.77 -5.80 -6.63
CA LEU A 96 -9.39 -5.36 -6.48
C LEU A 96 -8.51 -6.44 -5.87
N LEU A 97 -9.03 -7.17 -4.88
CA LEU A 97 -8.32 -8.30 -4.27
C LEU A 97 -8.09 -9.42 -5.26
N LEU A 98 -9.14 -9.83 -6.00
CA LEU A 98 -9.04 -10.85 -7.05
C LEU A 98 -8.03 -10.45 -8.13
N ARG A 99 -7.99 -9.16 -8.49
CA ARG A 99 -7.03 -8.64 -9.45
C ARG A 99 -5.60 -8.71 -8.90
N LEU A 100 -5.37 -8.29 -7.65
CA LEU A 100 -4.05 -8.40 -7.02
C LEU A 100 -3.59 -9.85 -6.94
N GLU A 101 -4.44 -10.78 -6.51
CA GLU A 101 -4.14 -12.21 -6.48
C GLU A 101 -3.77 -12.76 -7.86
N SER A 102 -4.51 -12.37 -8.90
CA SER A 102 -4.20 -12.78 -10.28
C SER A 102 -2.87 -12.23 -10.79
N GLN A 103 -2.50 -11.00 -10.40
CA GLN A 103 -1.25 -10.39 -10.83
C GLN A 103 -0.03 -10.96 -10.13
N LEU A 104 -0.18 -11.31 -8.85
CA LEU A 104 0.84 -12.03 -8.09
C LEU A 104 1.17 -13.39 -8.71
N GLN A 105 0.18 -14.08 -9.27
CA GLN A 105 0.40 -15.37 -9.96
C GLN A 105 1.15 -15.23 -11.29
N LYS A 106 1.23 -14.03 -11.85
CA LYS A 106 1.87 -13.76 -13.15
C LYS A 106 3.27 -13.16 -13.02
N ASP A 107 3.81 -13.10 -11.81
CA ASP A 107 5.08 -12.44 -11.49
C ASP A 107 5.16 -11.01 -12.06
N GLN A 108 4.03 -10.31 -12.14
CA GLN A 108 4.01 -8.90 -12.58
C GLN A 108 4.39 -7.98 -11.44
N GLU A 109 5.19 -6.97 -11.75
CA GLU A 109 5.56 -5.93 -10.79
C GLU A 109 4.31 -5.18 -10.30
N ILE A 110 4.23 -4.99 -8.98
CA ILE A 110 3.18 -4.22 -8.33
C ILE A 110 3.83 -3.00 -7.71
N LEU A 111 3.30 -1.82 -8.01
CA LEU A 111 3.76 -0.56 -7.45
C LEU A 111 2.74 -0.03 -6.44
N LEU A 112 3.20 0.53 -5.33
CA LEU A 112 2.39 1.29 -4.41
C LEU A 112 2.58 2.78 -4.68
N GLY A 113 1.48 3.46 -5.01
CA GLY A 113 1.46 4.88 -5.32
C GLY A 113 0.37 5.63 -4.55
N THR A 114 0.29 6.92 -4.81
CA THR A 114 -0.74 7.80 -4.27
C THR A 114 -1.20 8.81 -5.32
N ASN A 115 -2.47 9.24 -5.23
CA ASN A 115 -3.10 10.16 -6.19
C ASN A 115 -2.64 11.62 -6.08
N VAL A 116 -1.88 11.95 -5.04
CA VAL A 116 -1.42 13.32 -4.76
C VAL A 116 0.10 13.49 -4.96
N SER A 117 0.78 12.46 -5.45
CA SER A 117 2.22 12.48 -5.72
C SER A 117 2.53 12.04 -7.15
N GLU A 118 3.63 12.58 -7.69
CA GLU A 118 4.21 12.14 -8.95
C GLU A 118 4.79 10.71 -8.86
N GLN A 119 4.98 10.09 -10.03
CA GLN A 119 5.44 8.70 -10.18
C GLN A 119 6.80 8.45 -9.51
N GLU A 120 7.63 9.49 -9.40
CA GLU A 120 8.95 9.42 -8.76
C GLU A 120 8.89 9.03 -7.28
N SER A 121 7.73 9.07 -6.63
CA SER A 121 7.57 8.64 -5.23
C SER A 121 6.96 7.24 -5.07
N TRP A 122 6.71 6.52 -6.16
CA TRP A 122 6.16 5.17 -6.07
C TRP A 122 7.16 4.17 -5.50
N ILE A 123 6.62 3.19 -4.78
CA ILE A 123 7.36 2.15 -4.07
C ILE A 123 7.09 0.83 -4.78
N THR A 124 8.14 0.18 -5.27
CA THR A 124 8.03 -1.16 -5.85
C THR A 124 7.79 -2.19 -4.75
N LEU A 125 6.74 -3.00 -4.91
CA LEU A 125 6.46 -4.12 -4.04
C LEU A 125 7.12 -5.37 -4.63
N THR A 126 7.90 -6.06 -3.81
CA THR A 126 8.51 -7.36 -4.18
C THR A 126 7.52 -8.50 -4.09
N GLY A 127 6.40 -8.30 -3.38
CA GLY A 127 5.31 -9.25 -3.28
C GLY A 127 4.11 -8.65 -2.58
N ALA A 128 2.96 -9.29 -2.76
CA ALA A 128 1.77 -9.02 -1.98
C ALA A 128 1.07 -10.33 -1.60
N GLN A 129 0.29 -10.32 -0.52
CA GLN A 129 -0.49 -11.47 -0.09
C GLN A 129 -1.74 -11.03 0.65
N VAL A 130 -2.86 -11.73 0.43
CA VAL A 130 -4.08 -11.59 1.21
C VAL A 130 -4.11 -12.74 2.23
N LYS A 131 -4.25 -12.43 3.52
CA LYS A 131 -4.34 -13.48 4.56
C LYS A 131 -5.21 -13.08 5.75
N GLU A 132 -5.62 -14.08 6.51
CA GLU A 132 -6.18 -13.87 7.84
C GLU A 132 -5.04 -13.51 8.79
N CYS A 133 -5.00 -12.25 9.20
CA CYS A 133 -4.10 -11.82 10.26
C CYS A 133 -4.87 -12.01 11.55
N ALA A 134 -4.55 -13.09 12.27
CA ALA A 134 -5.18 -13.41 13.54
C ALA A 134 -5.29 -12.12 14.38
N VAL A 135 -6.53 -11.76 14.73
CA VAL A 135 -6.77 -10.76 15.77
C VAL A 135 -5.97 -11.27 16.96
N LYS A 136 -4.93 -10.55 17.40
CA LYS A 136 -4.26 -10.90 18.65
C LYS A 136 -5.37 -10.91 19.71
N GLU A 137 -5.79 -12.11 20.11
CA GLU A 137 -6.67 -12.30 21.26
C GLU A 137 -6.00 -11.57 22.43
N LYS A 138 -6.70 -10.58 22.98
CA LYS A 138 -6.32 -9.94 24.23
C LYS A 138 -6.66 -10.86 25.39
#